data_AF-A0A1X7RFA6-F1
#
_entry.id   AF-A0A1X7RFA6-F1
#
_cell.length_a   1.000
_cell.length_b   1.000
_cell.length_c   1.000
_cell.angle_alpha   90.00
_cell.angle_beta   90.00
_cell.angle_gamma   90.00
#
_symmetry.space_group_name_H-M   'P 1'
#
loop_
_entity.id
_entity.type
_entity.pdbx_description
1 polymer ?
#
loop_
_entity_poly.entity_id
_entity_poly.type
_entity_poly.pdbx_seq_one_letter_code
_entity_poly.pdbx_strand_id
1 'polypeptide(L)'
;MLVFQHNNLKATEWVGIRRELASALKKVDDELAKSGNEDFIGRATKVQVVQTGIFASALKVVEFWDPNFDEESSNNRSASAHGLSKKAFRTAQNKKLQHGLEPLLSGPLAVLTIPAVSPQHLKAAISILAPSAPDFPAPKRKANPGYHEPAVQNGIQKLMLLGARVEGKVFDLEGVKWVGAIQGGLDGLRGQLVAMLQGAAAGITTTLEAASKSLYLTVEGRRGMLEEEEKGSSGSKSEA
;
A
#
# COMPACT_ATOMS: atom_id res chain seq x y z
N MET A 1 -5.86 2.60 -7.70
CA MET A 1 -6.69 1.61 -8.42
C MET A 1 -5.86 0.38 -8.73
N LEU A 2 -6.46 -0.81 -8.65
CA LEU A 2 -5.83 -2.08 -9.01
C LEU A 2 -6.42 -2.56 -10.34
N VAL A 3 -5.57 -3.09 -11.22
CA VAL A 3 -5.95 -3.60 -12.54
C VAL A 3 -5.88 -5.12 -12.51
N PHE A 4 -7.00 -5.75 -12.84
CA PHE A 4 -7.17 -7.19 -12.94
C PHE A 4 -7.48 -7.57 -14.38
N GLN A 5 -6.90 -8.67 -14.83
CA GLN A 5 -7.38 -9.40 -15.99
C GLN A 5 -8.43 -10.40 -15.54
N HIS A 6 -9.54 -10.50 -16.27
CA HIS A 6 -10.61 -11.41 -15.92
C HIS A 6 -10.89 -12.36 -17.09
N ASN A 7 -10.93 -13.67 -16.84
CA ASN A 7 -11.16 -14.67 -17.89
C ASN A 7 -12.54 -15.31 -17.77
N ASN A 8 -13.50 -14.87 -18.61
CA ASN A 8 -14.83 -15.48 -18.75
C ASN A 8 -15.54 -15.78 -17.40
N LEU A 9 -15.68 -14.74 -16.55
CA LEU A 9 -16.42 -14.86 -15.31
C LEU A 9 -17.93 -14.83 -15.55
N LYS A 10 -18.64 -15.71 -14.86
CA LYS A 10 -20.12 -15.75 -14.88
C LYS A 10 -20.70 -14.70 -13.92
N ALA A 11 -21.96 -14.33 -14.15
CA ALA A 11 -22.66 -13.36 -13.29
C ALA A 11 -22.71 -13.80 -11.82
N THR A 12 -22.91 -15.10 -11.56
CA THR A 12 -22.92 -15.68 -10.20
C THR A 12 -21.57 -15.55 -9.51
N GLU A 13 -20.48 -15.74 -10.26
CA GLU A 13 -19.09 -15.58 -9.76
C GLU A 13 -18.81 -14.12 -9.41
N TRP A 14 -19.23 -13.17 -10.27
CA TRP A 14 -19.12 -11.73 -10.01
C TRP A 14 -19.88 -11.28 -8.76
N VAL A 15 -21.11 -11.76 -8.58
CA VAL A 15 -21.92 -11.44 -7.40
C VAL A 15 -21.26 -12.02 -6.14
N GLY A 16 -20.76 -13.25 -6.21
CA GLY A 16 -20.02 -13.87 -5.11
C GLY A 16 -18.78 -13.07 -4.72
N ILE A 17 -17.92 -12.72 -5.68
CA ILE A 17 -16.70 -11.93 -5.42
C ILE A 17 -17.02 -10.56 -4.83
N ARG A 18 -18.02 -9.85 -5.39
CA ARG A 18 -18.44 -8.54 -4.89
C ARG A 18 -19.02 -8.62 -3.47
N ARG A 19 -19.75 -9.70 -3.16
CA ARG A 19 -20.30 -9.96 -1.81
C ARG A 19 -19.18 -10.15 -0.80
N GLU A 20 -18.20 -10.99 -1.10
CA GLU A 20 -17.07 -11.25 -0.18
C GLU A 20 -16.19 -10.01 0.00
N LEU A 21 -15.92 -9.27 -1.08
CA LEU A 21 -15.19 -8.02 -1.01
C LEU A 21 -15.92 -6.99 -0.15
N ALA A 22 -17.23 -6.80 -0.35
CA ALA A 22 -18.02 -5.88 0.46
C ALA A 22 -18.06 -6.31 1.94
N SER A 23 -18.14 -7.61 2.23
CA SER A 23 -18.10 -8.15 3.60
C SER A 23 -16.77 -7.85 4.29
N ALA A 24 -15.66 -8.05 3.59
CA ALA A 24 -14.33 -7.81 4.16
C ALA A 24 -14.00 -6.33 4.33
N LEU A 25 -14.38 -5.47 3.37
CA LEU A 25 -14.17 -4.04 3.52
C LEU A 25 -14.99 -3.47 4.67
N LYS A 26 -16.23 -3.96 4.88
CA LYS A 26 -17.03 -3.59 6.06
C LYS A 26 -16.33 -3.95 7.37
N LYS A 27 -15.68 -5.11 7.45
CA LYS A 27 -14.93 -5.49 8.67
C LYS A 27 -13.77 -4.53 8.94
N VAL A 28 -13.09 -4.06 7.90
CA VAL A 28 -12.03 -3.04 8.01
C VAL A 28 -12.60 -1.68 8.41
N ASP A 29 -13.71 -1.27 7.80
CA ASP A 29 -14.43 -0.04 8.18
C ASP A 29 -14.82 -0.09 9.68
N ASP A 30 -15.32 -1.23 10.18
CA ASP A 30 -15.69 -1.42 11.58
C ASP A 30 -14.48 -1.38 12.54
N GLU A 31 -13.31 -1.86 12.10
CA GLU A 31 -12.04 -1.79 12.86
C GLU A 31 -11.49 -0.36 12.89
N LEU A 32 -11.61 0.37 11.78
CA LEU A 32 -11.22 1.78 11.67
C LEU A 32 -12.15 2.71 12.45
N ALA A 33 -13.45 2.43 12.47
CA ALA A 33 -14.42 3.17 13.27
C ALA A 33 -14.10 3.08 14.77
N LYS A 34 -13.67 1.90 15.25
CA LYS A 34 -13.18 1.74 16.63
C LYS A 34 -11.91 2.53 16.93
N SER A 35 -11.11 2.79 15.90
CA SER A 35 -9.87 3.56 15.98
C SER A 35 -10.09 5.07 15.78
N GLY A 36 -11.35 5.52 15.62
CA GLY A 36 -11.75 6.93 15.53
C GLY A 36 -11.74 7.52 14.11
N ASN A 37 -11.65 6.69 13.06
CA ASN A 37 -11.70 7.16 11.68
C ASN A 37 -13.05 6.74 11.03
N GLU A 38 -13.91 7.72 10.70
CA GLU A 38 -15.28 7.51 10.21
C GLU A 38 -15.43 7.55 8.68
N ASP A 39 -14.31 7.57 7.96
CA ASP A 39 -14.33 7.51 6.49
C ASP A 39 -14.71 6.09 6.06
N PHE A 40 -16.00 5.82 5.87
CA PHE A 40 -16.56 4.54 5.36
C PHE A 40 -16.19 4.29 3.88
N ILE A 41 -14.90 4.10 3.62
CA ILE A 41 -14.30 3.94 2.29
C ILE A 41 -14.73 2.62 1.64
N GLY A 42 -15.07 1.60 2.44
CA GLY A 42 -15.47 0.29 1.94
C GLY A 42 -16.70 0.32 1.02
N ARG A 43 -17.66 1.23 1.25
CA ARG A 43 -18.87 1.35 0.39
C ARG A 43 -18.58 2.00 -0.97
N ALA A 44 -17.63 2.92 -0.99
CA ALA A 44 -17.25 3.63 -2.21
C ALA A 44 -16.28 2.81 -3.08
N THR A 45 -15.67 1.77 -2.50
CA THR A 45 -14.81 0.84 -3.21
C THR A 45 -15.61 -0.06 -4.14
N LYS A 46 -15.26 -0.07 -5.44
CA LYS A 46 -16.04 -0.81 -6.46
C LYS A 46 -15.11 -1.60 -7.39
N VAL A 47 -15.54 -2.80 -7.76
CA VAL A 47 -14.94 -3.59 -8.84
C VAL A 47 -15.78 -3.45 -10.10
N GLN A 48 -15.23 -2.81 -11.12
CA GLN A 48 -15.89 -2.53 -12.38
C GLN A 48 -15.15 -3.18 -13.54
N VAL A 49 -15.89 -3.82 -14.45
CA VAL A 49 -15.36 -4.23 -15.74
C VAL A 49 -15.29 -3.00 -16.63
N VAL A 50 -14.14 -2.77 -17.26
CA VAL A 50 -13.90 -1.59 -18.10
C VAL A 50 -13.64 -2.00 -19.54
N GLN A 51 -14.07 -1.17 -20.47
CA GLN A 51 -13.67 -1.32 -21.86
C GLN A 51 -12.26 -0.78 -22.06
N THR A 52 -11.32 -1.67 -22.37
CA THR A 52 -9.89 -1.35 -22.40
C THR A 52 -9.52 -0.25 -23.38
N GLY A 53 -10.13 -0.23 -24.56
CA GLY A 53 -9.89 0.83 -25.55
C GLY A 53 -10.24 2.23 -25.03
N ILE A 54 -11.43 2.39 -24.43
CA ILE A 54 -11.88 3.67 -23.86
C ILE A 54 -11.06 4.02 -22.63
N PHE A 55 -10.77 3.04 -21.78
CA PHE A 55 -9.98 3.23 -20.56
C PHE A 55 -8.56 3.70 -20.86
N ALA A 56 -7.91 3.12 -21.88
CA ALA A 56 -6.58 3.53 -22.32
C ALA A 56 -6.57 4.97 -22.85
N SER A 57 -7.55 5.36 -23.66
CA SER A 57 -7.67 6.75 -24.12
C SER A 57 -7.96 7.72 -22.97
N ALA A 58 -8.84 7.34 -22.04
CA ALA A 58 -9.16 8.15 -20.87
C ALA A 58 -7.93 8.38 -19.97
N LEU A 59 -7.09 7.35 -19.78
CA LEU A 59 -5.87 7.46 -19.00
C LEU A 59 -4.87 8.45 -19.60
N LYS A 60 -4.71 8.44 -20.94
CA LYS A 60 -3.85 9.41 -21.65
C LYS A 60 -4.36 10.85 -21.49
N VAL A 61 -5.67 11.05 -21.58
CA VAL A 61 -6.26 12.38 -21.38
C VAL A 61 -6.03 12.86 -19.95
N VAL A 62 -6.24 12.01 -18.95
CA VAL A 62 -6.06 12.38 -17.53
C VAL A 62 -4.60 12.68 -17.19
N GLU A 63 -3.64 12.02 -17.84
CA GLU A 63 -2.22 12.17 -17.51
C GLU A 63 -1.53 13.32 -18.26
N PHE A 64 -1.97 13.61 -19.49
CA PHE A 64 -1.25 14.53 -20.37
C PHE A 64 -2.02 15.79 -20.75
N TRP A 65 -3.27 15.93 -20.29
CA TRP A 65 -4.07 17.11 -20.56
C TRP A 65 -4.58 17.74 -19.27
N ASP A 66 -4.00 18.91 -18.96
CA ASP A 66 -4.43 19.75 -17.86
C ASP A 66 -5.26 20.92 -18.39
N PRO A 67 -6.55 21.04 -18.02
CA PRO A 67 -7.40 22.12 -18.51
C PRO A 67 -6.92 23.51 -18.05
N ASN A 68 -6.31 23.59 -16.87
CA ASN A 68 -5.93 24.85 -16.22
C ASN A 68 -4.69 25.51 -16.86
N PHE A 69 -3.79 24.72 -17.46
CA PHE A 69 -2.56 25.24 -18.07
C PHE A 69 -2.81 25.90 -19.43
N ASP A 70 -3.90 25.50 -20.11
CA ASP A 70 -4.31 26.04 -21.41
C ASP A 70 -5.13 27.34 -21.31
N GLU A 71 -5.40 27.83 -20.09
CA GLU A 71 -6.30 28.97 -19.80
C GLU A 71 -5.80 30.33 -20.31
N GLU A 72 -4.52 30.47 -20.64
CA GLU A 72 -3.93 31.76 -21.03
C GLU A 72 -4.31 32.22 -22.46
N SER A 73 -5.00 31.40 -23.27
CA SER A 73 -5.06 31.61 -24.72
C SER A 73 -6.45 31.75 -25.37
N SER A 74 -7.59 31.75 -24.65
CA SER A 74 -8.88 31.99 -25.33
C SER A 74 -10.03 32.57 -24.49
N ASN A 75 -10.73 33.57 -25.07
CA ASN A 75 -11.88 34.29 -24.52
C ASN A 75 -13.18 33.46 -24.42
N ASN A 76 -13.16 32.16 -24.73
CA ASN A 76 -14.33 31.28 -24.79
C ASN A 76 -14.19 30.13 -23.76
N ARG A 77 -14.28 30.52 -22.49
CA ARG A 77 -13.76 29.79 -21.30
C ARG A 77 -14.47 28.49 -20.94
N SER A 78 -15.74 28.30 -21.28
CA SER A 78 -16.54 27.21 -20.71
C SER A 78 -16.82 26.03 -21.65
N ALA A 79 -16.71 26.23 -22.97
CA ALA A 79 -17.20 25.23 -23.93
C ALA A 79 -16.21 24.08 -24.21
N SER A 80 -14.91 24.26 -23.98
CA SER A 80 -13.86 23.30 -24.42
C SER A 80 -12.95 22.75 -23.31
N ALA A 81 -13.20 23.06 -22.04
CA ALA A 81 -12.39 22.59 -20.91
C ALA A 81 -12.83 21.21 -20.37
N HIS A 82 -13.27 20.30 -21.25
CA HIS A 82 -13.68 18.94 -20.87
C HIS A 82 -12.84 17.88 -21.61
N GLY A 83 -12.73 16.68 -21.04
CA GLY A 83 -11.86 15.60 -21.54
C GLY A 83 -12.25 15.02 -22.91
N LEU A 84 -13.46 15.29 -23.41
CA LEU A 84 -13.91 14.92 -24.76
C LEU A 84 -13.61 16.00 -25.81
N SER A 85 -12.95 17.09 -25.43
CA SER A 85 -12.66 18.18 -26.35
C SER A 85 -11.68 17.74 -27.44
N LYS A 86 -11.77 18.39 -28.61
CA LYS A 86 -10.82 18.17 -29.72
C LYS A 86 -9.37 18.48 -29.31
N LYS A 87 -9.18 19.35 -28.32
CA LYS A 87 -7.86 19.70 -27.75
C LYS A 87 -7.30 18.53 -26.94
N ALA A 88 -8.07 18.03 -25.96
CA ALA A 88 -7.71 16.87 -25.14
C ALA A 88 -7.41 15.63 -26.00
N PHE A 89 -8.18 15.43 -27.08
CA PHE A 89 -7.91 14.36 -28.04
C PHE A 89 -6.56 14.53 -28.75
N ARG A 90 -6.23 15.74 -29.23
CA ARG A 90 -4.98 16.00 -29.95
C ARG A 90 -3.76 15.84 -29.06
N THR A 91 -3.83 16.28 -27.80
CA THR A 91 -2.74 16.09 -26.83
C THR A 91 -2.54 14.62 -26.49
N ALA A 92 -3.62 13.88 -26.26
CA ALA A 92 -3.58 12.44 -25.95
C ALA A 92 -3.18 11.55 -27.14
N GLN A 93 -3.37 12.00 -28.39
CA GLN A 93 -3.02 11.24 -29.60
C GLN A 93 -1.50 11.11 -29.80
N ASN A 94 -0.70 11.91 -29.10
CA ASN A 94 0.75 11.88 -29.20
C ASN A 94 1.32 10.55 -28.69
N LYS A 95 1.74 9.67 -29.61
CA LYS A 95 2.33 8.34 -29.30
C LYS A 95 3.60 8.38 -28.46
N LYS A 96 4.25 9.55 -28.35
CA LYS A 96 5.44 9.75 -27.51
C LYS A 96 5.12 9.76 -26.01
N LEU A 97 3.85 10.01 -25.66
CA LEU A 97 3.38 10.07 -24.29
C LEU A 97 2.94 8.66 -23.84
N GLN A 98 3.71 8.09 -22.91
CA GLN A 98 3.54 6.73 -22.41
C GLN A 98 3.28 6.80 -20.90
N HIS A 99 2.22 6.13 -20.45
CA HIS A 99 1.75 6.17 -19.05
C HIS A 99 2.18 4.92 -18.26
N GLY A 100 3.11 4.13 -18.81
CA GLY A 100 3.69 2.92 -18.20
C GLY A 100 2.73 1.71 -18.10
N LEU A 101 1.42 1.97 -18.09
CA LEU A 101 0.37 0.95 -18.04
C LEU A 101 0.01 0.36 -19.41
N GLU A 102 0.49 0.90 -20.54
CA GLU A 102 0.15 0.42 -21.88
C GLU A 102 0.22 -1.11 -22.05
N PRO A 103 1.28 -1.81 -21.57
CA PRO A 103 1.37 -3.26 -21.71
C PRO A 103 0.26 -4.01 -20.95
N LEU A 104 -0.16 -3.46 -19.81
CA LEU A 104 -1.20 -4.04 -18.96
C LEU A 104 -2.62 -3.75 -19.48
N LEU A 105 -2.77 -2.82 -20.43
CA LEU A 105 -4.06 -2.43 -21.01
C LEU A 105 -4.52 -3.31 -22.19
N SER A 106 -4.07 -4.57 -22.21
CA SER A 106 -4.41 -5.55 -23.25
C SER A 106 -5.36 -6.64 -22.70
N GLY A 107 -6.34 -7.03 -23.51
CA GLY A 107 -7.32 -8.06 -23.14
C GLY A 107 -8.52 -7.53 -22.33
N PRO A 108 -9.31 -8.42 -21.68
CA PRO A 108 -10.44 -8.05 -20.84
C PRO A 108 -10.00 -7.66 -19.42
N LEU A 109 -10.32 -6.43 -19.00
CA LEU A 109 -9.86 -5.85 -17.73
C LEU A 109 -11.00 -5.47 -16.79
N ALA A 110 -10.73 -5.67 -15.51
CA ALA A 110 -11.53 -5.15 -14.40
C ALA A 110 -10.65 -4.27 -13.52
N VAL A 111 -11.21 -3.16 -13.05
CA VAL A 111 -10.51 -2.21 -12.20
C VAL A 111 -11.20 -2.19 -10.84
N LEU A 112 -10.39 -2.30 -9.78
CA LEU A 112 -10.82 -2.04 -8.41
C LEU A 112 -10.40 -0.62 -8.04
N THR A 113 -11.39 0.24 -7.84
CA THR A 113 -11.20 1.64 -7.45
C THR A 113 -11.40 1.78 -5.95
N ILE A 114 -10.42 2.37 -5.28
CA ILE A 114 -10.49 2.76 -3.88
C ILE A 114 -10.35 4.30 -3.87
N PRO A 115 -11.31 5.05 -3.32
CA PRO A 115 -11.30 6.51 -3.36
C PRO A 115 -10.11 7.16 -2.65
N ALA A 116 -9.70 6.60 -1.51
CA ALA A 116 -8.57 7.08 -0.72
C ALA A 116 -7.52 5.96 -0.60
N VAL A 117 -6.25 6.34 -0.52
CA VAL A 117 -5.14 5.38 -0.39
C VAL A 117 -5.10 4.88 1.06
N SER A 118 -5.85 3.82 1.33
CA SER A 118 -5.83 3.12 2.62
C SER A 118 -5.21 1.73 2.45
N PRO A 119 -3.98 1.52 2.94
CA PRO A 119 -3.30 0.22 2.90
C PRO A 119 -4.11 -0.92 3.55
N GLN A 120 -4.92 -0.61 4.56
CA GLN A 120 -5.75 -1.61 5.25
C GLN A 120 -6.86 -2.16 4.34
N HIS A 121 -7.58 -1.28 3.65
CA HIS A 121 -8.60 -1.67 2.67
C HIS A 121 -7.96 -2.43 1.49
N LEU A 122 -6.78 -1.98 1.05
CA LEU A 122 -6.03 -2.65 -0.02
C LEU A 122 -5.56 -4.05 0.41
N LYS A 123 -5.09 -4.21 1.66
CA LYS A 123 -4.70 -5.50 2.24
C LYS A 123 -5.88 -6.47 2.30
N ALA A 124 -7.05 -6.01 2.74
CA ALA A 124 -8.26 -6.83 2.75
C ALA A 124 -8.74 -7.19 1.34
N ALA A 125 -8.63 -6.28 0.37
CA ALA A 125 -8.98 -6.57 -1.01
C ALA A 125 -8.03 -7.60 -1.65
N ILE A 126 -6.71 -7.47 -1.43
CA ILE A 126 -5.71 -8.40 -1.97
C ILE A 126 -5.85 -9.78 -1.35
N SER A 127 -6.12 -9.88 -0.04
CA SER A 127 -6.30 -11.19 0.62
C SER A 127 -7.47 -12.01 0.06
N ILE A 128 -8.46 -11.36 -0.54
CA ILE A 128 -9.62 -11.99 -1.17
C ILE A 128 -9.39 -12.25 -2.66
N LEU A 129 -8.87 -11.26 -3.38
CA LEU A 129 -8.78 -11.30 -4.84
C LEU A 129 -7.53 -12.03 -5.35
N ALA A 130 -6.41 -11.90 -4.63
CA ALA A 130 -5.12 -12.47 -5.02
C ALA A 130 -4.31 -12.85 -3.76
N PRO A 131 -4.76 -13.89 -3.02
CA PRO A 131 -4.08 -14.31 -1.79
C PRO A 131 -2.64 -14.77 -2.09
N SER A 132 -1.68 -14.22 -1.35
CA SER A 132 -0.26 -14.55 -1.44
C SER A 132 0.25 -14.78 -0.02
N ALA A 133 0.39 -16.04 0.38
CA ALA A 133 1.06 -16.38 1.64
C ALA A 133 2.56 -16.05 1.53
N PRO A 134 3.21 -15.49 2.58
CA PRO A 134 2.77 -15.30 3.97
C PRO A 134 2.08 -13.95 4.28
N ASP A 135 2.29 -12.91 3.48
CA ASP A 135 1.90 -11.52 3.82
C ASP A 135 0.39 -11.26 3.73
N PHE A 136 -0.28 -11.93 2.80
CA PHE A 136 -1.71 -11.81 2.52
C PHE A 136 -2.39 -13.18 2.59
N PRO A 137 -2.64 -13.71 3.80
CA PRO A 137 -3.28 -14.99 3.97
C PRO A 137 -4.74 -14.94 3.51
N ALA A 138 -5.17 -15.99 2.82
CA ALA A 138 -6.58 -16.15 2.49
C ALA A 138 -7.45 -16.24 3.76
N PRO A 139 -8.69 -15.73 3.75
CA PRO A 139 -9.60 -15.85 4.87
C PRO A 139 -9.81 -17.31 5.29
N LYS A 140 -9.78 -17.58 6.60
CA LYS A 140 -9.98 -18.94 7.12
C LYS A 140 -11.43 -19.40 6.88
N ARG A 141 -11.60 -20.69 6.54
CA ARG A 141 -12.90 -21.37 6.37
C ARG A 141 -13.90 -21.11 7.50
N LYS A 142 -13.43 -21.08 8.74
CA LYS A 142 -14.27 -20.84 9.93
C LYS A 142 -14.77 -19.39 10.02
N ALA A 143 -13.97 -18.43 9.57
CA ALA A 143 -14.28 -17.01 9.70
C ALA A 143 -15.17 -16.52 8.54
N ASN A 144 -14.94 -17.02 7.32
CA ASN A 144 -15.69 -16.67 6.12
C ASN A 144 -16.04 -17.95 5.33
N PRO A 145 -17.19 -18.60 5.60
CA PRO A 145 -17.59 -19.78 4.83
C PRO A 145 -17.93 -19.44 3.38
N GLY A 146 -18.46 -18.24 3.11
CA GLY A 146 -18.84 -17.76 1.77
C GLY A 146 -17.67 -17.66 0.79
N TYR A 147 -16.46 -17.41 1.28
CA TYR A 147 -15.25 -17.37 0.45
C TYR A 147 -14.94 -18.73 -0.19
N HIS A 148 -15.29 -19.83 0.46
CA HIS A 148 -15.00 -21.19 -0.02
C HIS A 148 -16.15 -21.81 -0.81
N GLU A 149 -17.14 -21.02 -1.19
CA GLU A 149 -18.17 -21.44 -2.13
C GLU A 149 -17.54 -21.70 -3.52
N PRO A 150 -17.93 -22.77 -4.23
CA PRO A 150 -17.34 -23.11 -5.53
C PRO A 150 -17.47 -21.98 -6.55
N ALA A 151 -18.57 -21.22 -6.53
CA ALA A 151 -18.75 -20.06 -7.41
C ALA A 151 -17.68 -18.98 -7.19
N VAL A 152 -17.34 -18.69 -5.93
CA VAL A 152 -16.35 -17.67 -5.58
C VAL A 152 -14.93 -18.16 -5.91
N GLN A 153 -14.61 -19.40 -5.55
CA GLN A 153 -13.29 -20.00 -5.81
C GLN A 153 -13.00 -20.09 -7.31
N ASN A 154 -13.96 -20.55 -8.10
CA ASN A 154 -13.83 -20.59 -9.56
C ASN A 154 -13.69 -19.19 -10.15
N GLY A 155 -14.36 -18.18 -9.57
CA GLY A 155 -14.22 -16.79 -9.96
C GLY A 155 -12.82 -16.23 -9.68
N ILE A 156 -12.28 -16.47 -8.48
CA ILE A 156 -10.96 -15.98 -8.06
C ILE A 156 -9.86 -16.59 -8.92
N GLN A 157 -9.94 -17.88 -9.26
CA GLN A 157 -8.99 -18.54 -10.16
C GLN A 157 -8.93 -17.92 -11.57
N LYS A 158 -10.01 -17.24 -11.99
CA LYS A 158 -10.11 -16.56 -13.28
C LYS A 158 -9.73 -15.08 -13.23
N LEU A 159 -9.46 -14.55 -12.04
CA LEU A 159 -9.00 -13.17 -11.83
C LEU A 159 -7.49 -13.18 -11.60
N MET A 160 -6.78 -12.47 -12.46
CA MET A 160 -5.34 -12.27 -12.34
C MET A 160 -5.07 -10.81 -12.05
N LEU A 161 -4.39 -10.52 -10.93
CA LEU A 161 -3.87 -9.19 -10.68
C LEU A 161 -2.73 -8.93 -11.67
N LEU A 162 -2.75 -7.78 -12.36
CA LEU A 162 -1.68 -7.37 -13.28
C LEU A 162 -0.78 -6.31 -12.64
N GLY A 163 -1.39 -5.31 -11.99
CA GLY A 163 -0.67 -4.21 -11.37
C GLY A 163 -1.61 -3.21 -10.71
N ALA A 164 -1.05 -2.08 -10.30
CA ALA A 164 -1.83 -0.97 -9.75
C ALA A 164 -1.31 0.39 -10.22
N ARG A 165 -2.20 1.37 -10.09
CA ARG A 165 -1.83 2.77 -10.10
C ARG A 165 -2.15 3.36 -8.73
N VAL A 166 -1.15 3.85 -8.03
CA VAL A 166 -1.28 4.51 -6.73
C VAL A 166 -0.68 5.90 -6.86
N GLU A 167 -1.47 6.94 -6.61
CA GLU A 167 -1.04 8.35 -6.64
C GLU A 167 -0.31 8.76 -7.93
N GLY A 168 -0.82 8.30 -9.08
CA GLY A 168 -0.22 8.62 -10.39
C GLY A 168 0.98 7.75 -10.78
N LYS A 169 1.55 6.98 -9.85
CA LYS A 169 2.63 6.03 -10.13
C LYS A 169 2.11 4.64 -10.43
N VAL A 170 2.79 3.98 -11.36
CA VAL A 170 2.52 2.59 -11.75
C VAL A 170 3.31 1.68 -10.82
N PHE A 171 2.64 0.65 -10.32
CA PHE A 171 3.23 -0.38 -9.47
C PHE A 171 2.95 -1.76 -10.04
N ASP A 172 3.99 -2.59 -10.06
CA ASP A 172 3.90 -4.01 -10.36
C ASP A 172 3.34 -4.79 -9.17
N LEU A 173 3.16 -6.10 -9.33
CA LEU A 173 2.62 -6.99 -8.30
C LEU A 173 3.37 -6.90 -6.97
N GLU A 174 4.70 -6.83 -7.01
CA GLU A 174 5.53 -6.69 -5.82
C GLU A 174 5.35 -5.33 -5.16
N GLY A 175 5.27 -4.26 -5.95
CA GLY A 175 4.99 -2.92 -5.46
C GLY A 175 3.62 -2.83 -4.79
N VAL A 176 2.61 -3.48 -5.36
CA VAL A 176 1.27 -3.58 -4.77
C VAL A 176 1.29 -4.31 -3.44
N LYS A 177 2.02 -5.42 -3.35
CA LYS A 177 2.21 -6.16 -2.10
C LYS A 177 2.93 -5.30 -1.06
N TRP A 178 3.95 -4.55 -1.45
CA TRP A 178 4.65 -3.63 -0.56
C TRP A 178 3.71 -2.55 0.00
N VAL A 179 2.92 -1.88 -0.85
CA VAL A 179 1.94 -0.86 -0.41
C VAL A 179 0.91 -1.47 0.54
N GLY A 180 0.45 -2.69 0.28
CA GLY A 180 -0.49 -3.40 1.15
C GLY A 180 0.12 -3.92 2.45
N ALA A 181 1.44 -4.09 2.52
CA ALA A 181 2.15 -4.54 3.71
C ALA A 181 2.41 -3.39 4.70
N ILE A 182 2.29 -2.12 4.28
CA ILE A 182 2.45 -0.96 5.16
C ILE A 182 1.41 -1.02 6.28
N GLN A 183 1.88 -1.29 7.49
CA GLN A 183 1.05 -1.29 8.69
C GLN A 183 0.84 0.13 9.20
N GLY A 184 -0.37 0.42 9.68
CA GLY A 184 -0.70 1.72 10.29
C GLY A 184 -0.98 2.86 9.29
N GLY A 185 -0.97 2.61 7.98
CA GLY A 185 -1.31 3.62 6.98
C GLY A 185 -0.45 4.88 7.07
N LEU A 186 -1.09 6.06 6.98
CA LEU A 186 -0.41 7.35 7.07
C LEU A 186 0.25 7.57 8.45
N ASP A 187 -0.38 7.11 9.52
CA ASP A 187 0.16 7.27 10.87
C ASP A 187 1.36 6.35 11.12
N GLY A 188 1.38 5.18 10.49
CA GLY A 188 2.55 4.30 10.45
C GLY A 188 3.75 4.97 9.76
N LEU A 189 3.53 5.60 8.60
CA LEU A 189 4.58 6.34 7.89
C LEU A 189 5.05 7.58 8.67
N ARG A 190 4.12 8.33 9.28
CA ARG A 190 4.45 9.44 10.18
C ARG A 190 5.27 8.95 11.37
N GLY A 191 4.90 7.81 11.96
CA GLY A 191 5.64 7.16 13.02
C GLY A 191 7.04 6.75 12.59
N GLN A 192 7.20 6.19 11.38
CA GLN A 192 8.51 5.86 10.81
C GLN A 192 9.36 7.11 10.58
N LEU A 193 8.78 8.22 10.10
CA LEU A 193 9.49 9.49 9.98
C LEU A 193 9.92 10.03 11.34
N VAL A 194 9.05 9.99 12.35
CA VAL A 194 9.40 10.38 13.72
C VAL A 194 10.49 9.48 14.28
N ALA A 195 10.43 8.17 14.06
CA ALA A 195 11.44 7.22 14.51
C ALA A 195 12.79 7.44 13.79
N MET A 196 12.78 7.73 12.49
CA MET A 196 14.01 8.08 11.75
C MET A 196 14.61 9.39 12.27
N LEU A 197 13.77 10.38 12.56
CA LEU A 197 14.20 11.66 13.13
C LEU A 197 14.77 11.48 14.55
N GLN A 198 14.09 10.70 15.39
CA GLN A 198 14.55 10.33 16.72
C GLN A 198 15.83 9.49 16.66
N GLY A 199 15.96 8.60 15.68
CA GLY A 199 17.17 7.79 15.46
C GLY A 199 18.38 8.64 15.10
N ALA A 200 18.20 9.66 14.25
CA ALA A 200 19.26 10.62 13.96
C ALA A 200 19.68 11.42 15.20
N ALA A 201 18.71 11.89 16.00
CA ALA A 201 18.99 12.56 17.26
C ALA A 201 19.68 11.63 18.28
N ALA A 202 19.21 10.39 18.42
CA ALA A 202 19.81 9.37 19.27
C ALA A 202 21.22 8.99 18.81
N GLY A 203 21.52 9.03 17.51
CA GLY A 203 22.88 8.88 16.99
C GLY A 203 23.83 9.96 17.49
N ILE A 204 23.37 11.21 17.55
CA ILE A 204 24.17 12.34 18.06
C ILE A 204 24.36 12.22 19.58
N THR A 205 23.32 11.88 20.33
CA THR A 205 23.46 11.72 21.80
C THR A 205 24.31 10.51 22.16
N THR A 206 24.18 9.39 21.44
CA THR A 206 25.03 8.20 21.66
C THR A 206 26.49 8.47 21.34
N THR A 207 26.80 9.25 20.30
CA THR A 207 28.19 9.66 20.02
C THR A 207 28.76 10.60 21.07
N LEU A 208 27.95 11.52 21.62
CA LEU A 208 28.38 12.40 22.71
C LEU A 208 28.54 11.65 24.04
N GLU A 209 27.62 10.73 24.35
CA GLU A 209 27.68 9.84 25.52
C GLU A 209 28.81 8.81 25.43
N ALA A 210 29.31 8.49 24.24
CA ALA A 210 30.32 7.45 24.04
C ALA A 210 31.61 7.76 24.81
N ALA A 211 32.03 9.03 24.85
CA ALA A 211 33.20 9.46 25.60
C ALA A 211 33.01 9.33 27.13
N SER A 212 31.80 9.61 27.61
CA SER A 212 31.46 9.46 29.04
C SER A 212 31.34 7.99 29.44
N LYS A 213 30.71 7.16 28.60
CA LYS A 213 30.56 5.72 28.83
C LYS A 213 31.90 4.99 28.77
N SER A 214 32.80 5.34 27.85
CA SER A 214 34.12 4.73 27.78
C SER A 214 34.96 5.04 29.03
N LEU A 215 34.88 6.28 29.53
CA LEU A 215 35.55 6.67 30.76
C LEU A 215 34.97 5.97 31.98
N TYR A 216 33.64 5.91 32.09
CA TYR A 216 32.95 5.15 33.13
C TYR A 216 33.33 3.66 33.13
N LEU A 217 33.29 3.00 31.96
CA LEU A 217 33.68 1.60 31.82
C LEU A 217 35.15 1.36 32.19
N THR A 218 36.03 2.32 31.90
CA THR A 218 37.46 2.23 32.29
C THR A 218 37.63 2.35 33.80
N VAL A 219 36.91 3.27 34.45
CA VAL A 219 36.96 3.45 35.92
C VAL A 219 36.34 2.24 36.63
N GLU A 220 35.19 1.75 36.15
CA GLU A 220 34.52 0.57 36.69
C GLU A 220 35.39 -0.68 36.49
N GLY A 221 36.03 -0.82 35.32
CA GLY A 221 36.98 -1.90 35.05
C GLY A 221 38.17 -1.88 36.00
N ARG A 222 38.72 -0.69 36.30
CA ARG A 222 39.78 -0.53 37.31
C ARG A 222 39.28 -0.86 38.72
N ARG A 223 38.05 -0.46 39.07
CA ARG A 223 37.44 -0.80 40.36
C ARG A 223 37.28 -2.30 40.53
N GLY A 224 36.76 -3.00 39.51
CA GLY A 224 36.62 -4.44 39.51
C GLY A 224 37.95 -5.18 39.67
N MET A 225 39.01 -4.73 38.97
CA MET A 225 40.36 -5.29 39.12
C MET A 225 40.89 -5.17 40.56
N LEU A 226 40.67 -4.02 41.22
CA LEU A 226 41.08 -3.80 42.60
C LEU A 226 40.26 -4.64 43.59
N GLU A 227 38.95 -4.80 43.35
CA GLU A 227 38.10 -5.68 44.16
C GLU A 227 38.46 -7.17 44.01
N GLU A 228 38.89 -7.60 42.81
CA GLU A 228 39.41 -8.95 42.55
C GLU A 228 40.81 -9.16 43.16
N GLU A 229 41.71 -8.17 43.08
CA GLU A 229 43.02 -8.18 43.73
C GLU A 229 42.90 -8.19 45.27
N GLU A 230 41.97 -7.43 45.85
CA GLU A 230 41.70 -7.45 47.29
C GLU A 230 41.16 -8.81 47.76
N LYS A 231 40.22 -9.41 47.01
CA LYS A 231 39.73 -10.76 47.30
C LYS A 231 40.83 -11.81 47.17
N GLY A 232 41.69 -11.72 46.15
CA GLY A 232 42.86 -12.60 45.99
C GLY A 232 43.91 -12.45 47.09
N SER A 233 44.09 -11.25 47.64
CA SER A 233 45.01 -10.98 48.76
C SER A 233 44.46 -11.44 50.13
N SER A 234 43.14 -11.53 50.27
CA SER A 234 42.50 -12.04 51.49
C SER A 234 42.52 -13.58 51.60
N GLY A 235 42.61 -14.29 50.48
CA GLY A 235 42.72 -15.75 50.43
C GLY A 235 44.13 -16.30 50.71
N SER A 236 45.18 -15.48 50.62
CA SER A 236 46.57 -15.89 50.85
C SER A 236 47.08 -15.64 52.27
N LYS A 237 46.26 -15.08 53.16
CA LYS A 237 46.61 -14.82 54.58
C LYS A 237 46.05 -15.84 55.58
N SER A 238 45.37 -16.90 55.14
CA SER A 238 44.85 -17.97 56.00
C SER A 238 45.62 -19.29 55.94
N GLU A 239 46.74 -19.36 55.23
CA GLU A 239 47.64 -20.53 55.20
C GLU A 239 49.08 -20.10 55.52
N ALA A 240 49.34 -19.82 56.80
CA ALA A 240 50.68 -19.86 57.41
C ALA A 240 50.54 -20.04 58.93
#